data_AF-A0A7X7HYS2-F1
#
_entry.id   AF-A0A7X7HYS2-F1
#
_cell.length_a   1.000
_cell.length_b   1.000
_cell.length_c   1.000
_cell.angle_alpha   90.00
_cell.angle_beta   90.00
_cell.angle_gamma   90.00
#
_symmetry.space_group_name_H-M   'P 1'
#
loop_
_entity.id
_entity.type
_entity.pdbx_description
1 polymer ?
#
loop_
_entity_poly.entity_id
_entity_poly.type
_entity_poly.pdbx_seq_one_letter_code
_entity_poly.pdbx_strand_id
1 'polypeptide(L)'
;MKIQNIILIIAVIALAITPLLIIKPASDGTELFAGADGQAETLITEIRPDYTPWFAPLWEPPSGEIESLLFALQAAIGSGLLFYTIGFFRGRKKAAAVK
;
A
#
# COMPACT_ATOMS: atom_id res chain seq x y z
N MET A 1 -28.55 1.30 2.56
CA MET A 1 -27.39 0.43 2.85
C MET A 1 -27.74 -0.44 4.04
N LYS A 2 -27.37 -1.73 4.05
CA LYS A 2 -27.55 -2.58 5.24
C LYS A 2 -26.60 -2.11 6.35
N ILE A 3 -27.04 -2.18 7.60
CA ILE A 3 -26.23 -1.82 8.79
C ILE A 3 -24.88 -2.53 8.80
N GLN A 4 -24.85 -3.78 8.35
CA GLN A 4 -23.62 -4.58 8.21
C GLN A 4 -22.55 -3.89 7.34
N ASN A 5 -22.96 -3.24 6.25
CA ASN A 5 -22.02 -2.54 5.38
C ASN A 5 -21.45 -1.29 6.04
N ILE A 6 -22.27 -0.59 6.85
CA ILE A 6 -21.82 0.59 7.60
C ILE A 6 -20.80 0.16 8.66
N ILE A 7 -21.07 -0.93 9.39
CA ILE A 7 -20.13 -1.48 10.38
C ILE A 7 -18.80 -1.86 9.72
N LEU A 8 -18.84 -2.55 8.57
CA LEU A 8 -17.62 -2.92 7.84
C LEU A 8 -16.82 -1.70 7.37
N ILE A 9 -17.48 -0.65 6.87
CA ILE A 9 -16.81 0.59 6.46
C ILE A 9 -16.14 1.25 7.68
N ILE A 10 -16.84 1.37 8.80
CA ILE A 10 -16.28 1.94 10.04
C ILE A 10 -15.08 1.13 10.51
N ALA A 11 -15.16 -0.21 10.47
CA ALA A 11 -14.06 -1.08 10.85
C ALA A 11 -12.82 -0.87 9.97
N VAL A 12 -12.98 -0.75 8.65
CA VAL A 12 -11.87 -0.46 7.73
C VAL A 12 -11.25 0.91 7.99
N ILE A 13 -12.09 1.94 8.20
CA ILE A 13 -11.61 3.29 8.54
C ILE A 13 -10.84 3.27 9.86
N ALA A 14 -11.35 2.56 10.88
CA ALA A 14 -10.66 2.41 12.15
C ALA A 14 -9.30 1.73 11.95
N LEU A 15 -9.23 0.60 11.24
CA LEU A 15 -7.97 -0.10 10.95
C LEU A 15 -6.95 0.79 10.23
N ALA A 16 -7.39 1.66 9.33
CA ALA A 16 -6.49 2.59 8.62
C ALA A 16 -5.99 3.75 9.51
N ILE A 17 -6.85 4.28 10.39
CA ILE A 17 -6.53 5.46 11.22
C ILE A 17 -5.78 5.08 12.49
N THR A 18 -6.08 3.91 13.10
CA THR A 18 -5.44 3.44 14.33
C THR A 18 -3.91 3.54 14.33
N PRO A 19 -3.17 3.03 13.32
CA PRO A 19 -1.71 3.14 13.30
C PRO A 19 -1.22 4.60 13.24
N LEU A 20 -1.92 5.49 12.54
CA LEU A 20 -1.57 6.90 12.44
C LEU A 20 -1.69 7.66 13.77
N LEU A 21 -2.53 7.18 14.69
CA LEU A 21 -2.74 7.80 16.00
C LEU A 21 -1.80 7.22 17.09
N ILE A 22 -1.47 5.94 16.99
CA ILE A 22 -0.71 5.22 18.02
C ILE A 22 0.80 5.30 17.75
N ILE A 23 1.21 5.21 16.48
CA ILE A 23 2.62 5.21 16.11
C ILE A 23 3.09 6.67 15.97
N LYS A 24 3.94 7.11 16.89
CA LYS A 24 4.51 8.47 16.89
C LYS A 24 5.80 8.51 16.08
N PRO A 25 6.08 9.61 15.34
CA PRO A 25 7.34 9.79 14.63
C PRO A 25 8.50 9.63 15.61
N ALA A 26 9.46 8.78 15.26
CA ALA A 26 10.69 8.66 16.00
C ALA A 26 11.43 10.00 15.93
N SER A 27 11.97 10.45 17.06
CA SER A 27 12.56 11.80 17.20
C SER A 27 13.88 11.96 16.44
N ASP A 28 14.38 10.89 15.82
CA ASP A 28 15.63 10.78 15.08
C ASP A 28 15.46 10.97 13.55
N GLY A 29 14.25 11.31 13.09
CA GLY A 29 13.98 11.49 11.66
C GLY A 29 13.73 10.19 10.90
N THR A 30 13.56 9.06 11.60
CA THR A 30 13.20 7.79 10.96
C THR A 30 11.80 7.86 10.36
N GLU A 31 11.67 7.54 9.08
CA GLU A 31 10.37 7.45 8.42
C GLU A 31 9.55 6.28 8.99
N LEU A 32 8.40 6.60 9.58
CA LEU A 32 7.53 5.63 10.27
C LEU A 32 6.99 4.51 9.37
N PHE A 33 6.88 4.81 8.08
CA PHE A 33 6.34 3.91 7.07
C PHE A 33 7.34 3.75 5.92
N ALA A 34 8.63 3.70 6.25
CA ALA A 34 9.68 3.39 5.27
C ALA A 34 9.38 2.08 4.54
N GLY A 35 9.74 2.02 3.25
CA GLY A 35 9.64 0.81 2.46
C GLY A 35 10.47 -0.33 3.05
N ALA A 36 10.03 -1.57 2.79
CA ALA A 36 10.73 -2.77 3.26
C ALA A 36 12.19 -2.83 2.78
N ASP A 37 12.45 -2.37 1.57
CA ASP A 37 13.78 -2.38 0.97
C ASP A 37 14.74 -1.42 1.67
N GLY A 38 14.29 -0.20 2.03
CA GLY A 38 15.11 0.77 2.78
C GLY A 38 15.43 0.31 4.21
N GLN A 39 14.48 -0.38 4.85
CA GLN A 39 14.74 -1.02 6.15
C GLN A 39 15.76 -2.16 6.03
N ALA A 40 15.68 -2.96 4.97
CA ALA A 40 16.61 -4.04 4.71
C ALA A 40 18.04 -3.53 4.45
N GLU A 41 18.20 -2.47 3.65
CA GLU A 41 19.50 -1.86 3.37
C GLU A 41 20.19 -1.36 4.64
N THR A 42 19.42 -0.70 5.52
CA THR A 42 19.91 -0.21 6.82
C THR A 42 20.44 -1.36 7.68
N LEU A 43 19.64 -2.43 7.82
CA LEU A 43 20.03 -3.61 8.59
C LEU A 43 21.24 -4.34 8.00
N ILE A 44 21.35 -4.43 6.67
CA ILE A 44 22.50 -5.06 6.01
C ILE A 44 23.78 -4.29 6.33
N THR A 45 23.73 -2.95 6.26
CA THR A 45 24.87 -2.07 6.55
C THR A 45 25.30 -2.14 8.02
N GLU A 46 24.35 -2.32 8.94
CA GLU A 46 24.65 -2.53 10.37
C GLU A 46 25.29 -3.90 10.65
N ILE A 47 24.79 -4.97 10.03
CA ILE A 47 25.27 -6.35 10.28
C ILE A 47 26.60 -6.60 9.57
N ARG A 48 26.82 -6.04 8.38
CA ARG A 48 28.05 -6.17 7.60
C ARG A 48 28.45 -4.83 6.98
N PRO A 49 29.28 -4.04 7.68
CA PRO A 49 29.77 -2.75 7.17
C PRO A 49 30.54 -2.85 5.85
N ASP A 50 31.18 -4.00 5.61
CA ASP A 50 32.02 -4.24 4.43
C ASP A 50 31.22 -4.75 3.21
N TYR A 51 29.89 -4.82 3.31
CA TYR A 51 29.04 -5.34 2.24
C TYR A 51 28.95 -4.37 1.06
N THR A 52 29.18 -4.89 -0.15
CA THR A 52 29.01 -4.14 -1.39
C THR A 52 27.74 -4.60 -2.12
N PRO A 53 26.85 -3.67 -2.52
CA PRO A 53 25.67 -4.02 -3.32
C PRO A 53 26.06 -4.72 -4.62
N TRP A 54 25.48 -5.89 -4.88
CA TRP A 54 25.71 -6.65 -6.11
C TRP A 54 24.81 -6.21 -7.27
N PHE A 55 23.85 -5.33 -7.00
CA PHE A 55 22.92 -4.75 -7.98
C PHE A 55 22.64 -3.30 -7.62
N ALA A 56 22.51 -2.45 -8.63
CA ALA A 56 22.06 -1.08 -8.50
C ALA A 56 20.82 -0.89 -9.38
N PRO A 57 19.79 -0.18 -8.90
CA PRO A 57 18.62 0.12 -9.71
C PRO A 57 19.04 0.89 -10.97
N LEU A 58 18.49 0.48 -12.12
CA LEU A 58 18.76 1.15 -13.42
C LEU A 58 18.20 2.58 -13.44
N TRP A 59 17.19 2.84 -12.62
CA TRP A 59 16.56 4.14 -12.47
C TRP A 59 15.96 4.25 -11.07
N GLU A 60 16.14 5.40 -10.45
CA GLU A 60 15.57 5.75 -9.16
C GLU A 60 14.74 7.03 -9.32
N PRO A 61 13.55 7.12 -8.70
CA PRO A 61 12.74 8.33 -8.74
C PRO A 61 13.54 9.52 -8.19
N PRO A 62 13.47 10.70 -8.84
CA PRO A 62 14.22 11.87 -8.39
C PRO A 62 13.75 12.45 -7.04
N SER A 63 12.62 11.97 -6.50
CA SER A 63 12.18 12.24 -5.13
C SER A 63 11.30 11.11 -4.59
N GLY A 64 11.29 10.92 -3.26
CA GLY A 64 10.39 9.96 -2.59
C GLY A 64 8.90 10.31 -2.73
N GLU A 65 8.57 11.58 -3.01
CA GLU A 65 7.21 11.99 -3.35
C GLU A 65 6.76 11.40 -4.69
N ILE A 66 7.64 11.39 -5.69
CA ILE A 66 7.36 10.81 -7.01
C ILE A 66 7.25 9.30 -6.89
N GLU A 67 8.10 8.65 -6.10
CA GLU A 67 7.99 7.23 -5.76
C GLU A 67 6.61 6.90 -5.16
N SER A 68 6.21 7.64 -4.13
CA SER A 68 4.90 7.47 -3.47
C SER A 68 3.73 7.69 -4.43
N LEU A 69 3.83 8.67 -5.35
CA LEU A 69 2.83 8.93 -6.37
C LEU A 69 2.71 7.77 -7.36
N LEU A 70 3.83 7.19 -7.79
CA LEU A 70 3.84 6.04 -8.68
C LEU A 70 3.22 4.81 -8.00
N PHE A 71 3.50 4.57 -6.72
CA PHE A 71 2.82 3.53 -5.94
C PHE A 71 1.32 3.79 -5.82
N ALA A 72 0.90 5.02 -5.53
CA ALA A 72 -0.51 5.39 -5.45
C ALA A 72 -1.23 5.19 -6.79
N LEU A 73 -0.59 5.52 -7.91
CA LEU A 73 -1.12 5.29 -9.25
C LEU A 73 -1.28 3.80 -9.55
N GLN A 74 -0.27 2.98 -9.22
CA GLN A 74 -0.35 1.52 -9.37
C GLN A 74 -1.50 0.94 -8.52
N ALA A 75 -1.66 1.39 -7.29
CA ALA A 75 -2.75 0.97 -6.41
C ALA A 75 -4.13 1.40 -6.95
N ALA A 76 -4.25 2.61 -7.51
CA ALA A 76 -5.48 3.10 -8.12
C ALA A 76 -5.88 2.27 -9.35
N ILE A 77 -4.92 1.97 -10.23
CA ILE A 77 -5.16 1.13 -11.42
C ILE A 77 -5.52 -0.30 -11.00
N GLY A 78 -4.76 -0.89 -10.08
CA GLY A 78 -4.99 -2.25 -9.60
C GLY A 78 -6.35 -2.41 -8.92
N SER A 79 -6.73 -1.48 -8.05
CA SER A 79 -8.05 -1.46 -7.42
C SER A 79 -9.17 -1.23 -8.44
N GLY A 80 -8.98 -0.34 -9.42
CA GLY A 80 -9.93 -0.10 -10.49
C GLY A 80 -10.23 -1.37 -11.30
N LEU A 81 -9.19 -2.10 -11.72
CA LEU A 81 -9.34 -3.38 -12.41
C LEU A 81 -10.07 -4.42 -11.55
N LEU A 82 -9.66 -4.57 -10.28
CA LEU A 82 -10.26 -5.53 -9.36
C LEU A 82 -11.75 -5.25 -9.13
N PHE A 83 -12.12 -4.01 -8.84
CA PHE A 83 -13.52 -3.67 -8.58
C PHE A 83 -14.37 -3.69 -9.86
N TYR A 84 -13.79 -3.35 -11.02
CA TYR A 84 -14.47 -3.51 -12.30
C TYR A 84 -14.81 -4.97 -12.58
N THR A 85 -13.85 -5.90 -12.43
CA THR A 85 -14.08 -7.33 -12.67
C THR A 85 -15.14 -7.90 -11.72
N ILE A 86 -15.06 -7.59 -10.42
CA ILE A 86 -16.07 -7.97 -9.44
C ILE A 86 -17.46 -7.43 -9.84
N GLY A 87 -17.52 -6.17 -10.25
CA GLY A 87 -18.74 -5.52 -10.74
C GLY A 87 -19.33 -6.21 -11.97
N PHE A 88 -18.48 -6.51 -12.96
CA PHE A 88 -18.86 -7.20 -14.19
C PHE A 88 -19.44 -8.60 -13.92
N PHE A 89 -18.75 -9.42 -13.11
CA PHE A 89 -19.26 -10.74 -12.75
C PHE A 89 -20.59 -10.68 -11.98
N ARG A 90 -20.74 -9.70 -11.09
CA ARG A 90 -21.99 -9.48 -10.37
C ARG A 90 -23.13 -9.07 -11.31
N GLY A 91 -22.85 -8.21 -12.29
CA GLY A 91 -23.80 -7.80 -13.32
C GLY A 91 -24.24 -8.97 -14.21
N ARG A 92 -23.29 -9.78 -14.67
CA ARG A 92 -23.56 -10.99 -15.46
C ARG A 92 -24.46 -11.99 -14.74
N LYS A 93 -24.20 -12.27 -13.46
CA LYS A 93 -25.05 -13.17 -12.66
C LYS A 93 -26.49 -12.65 -12.53
N LYS A 94 -26.66 -11.35 -12.33
CA LYS A 94 -28.00 -10.73 -12.29
C LYS A 94 -28.71 -10.82 -13.63
N ALA A 95 -28.03 -10.54 -14.74
CA ALA A 95 -28.62 -10.65 -16.08
C ALA A 95 -29.03 -12.09 -16.43
N ALA A 96 -28.25 -13.09 -16.01
CA ALA A 96 -28.58 -14.50 -16.19
C ALA A 96 -29.77 -14.98 -15.34
N ALA A 97 -29.99 -14.37 -14.16
CA ALA A 97 -31.10 -14.72 -13.27
C ALA A 97 -32.44 -14.04 -13.64
N VAL A 98 -32.44 -13.11 -14.60
CA VAL A 98 -33.64 -12.42 -15.13
C VAL A 98 -34.18 -13.11 -16.40
N LYS A 99 -33.43 -14.05 -16.97
CA LYS A 99 -33.90 -14.99 -18.00
C LYS A 99 -34.52 -16.22 -17.35
#